data_AF-W2USA1-F1
#
_entry.id   AF-W2USA1-F1
#
_cell.length_a   1.000
_cell.length_b   1.000
_cell.length_c   1.000
_cell.angle_alpha   90.00
_cell.angle_beta   90.00
_cell.angle_gamma   90.00
#
_symmetry.space_group_name_H-M   'P 1'
#
loop_
_entity.id
_entity.type
_entity.pdbx_description
1 polymer ?
#
loop_
_entity_poly.entity_id
_entity_poly.type
_entity_poly.pdbx_seq_one_letter_code
_entity_poly.pdbx_strand_id
1 'polypeptide(L)'
;MLRHHTQTVAINLKKMTKSIIIVLLIFMIFGCTDINHAENTIAKLENLRAENDSLRKIVADIETKYVFDSISFREIYGKDNKYERNTEFNVELLVVGYNPNKSYFVKFDSLVDGKKINPDTLKQSNGGFKYKTTLTEKENIIRIDMNVENEYGQKKMGTLLETIRTKN
;
A
#
# COMPACT_ATOMS: atom_id res chain seq x y z
N MET A 1 56.00 -67.76 -38.77
CA MET A 1 56.15 -66.29 -38.92
C MET A 1 54.83 -65.52 -39.04
N LEU A 2 53.76 -66.04 -39.67
CA LEU A 2 52.49 -65.29 -39.85
C LEU A 2 51.72 -64.93 -38.56
N ARG A 3 51.84 -65.71 -37.46
CA ARG A 3 51.07 -65.47 -36.21
C ARG A 3 51.56 -64.26 -35.39
N HIS A 4 52.87 -63.96 -35.41
CA HIS A 4 53.40 -62.81 -34.67
C HIS A 4 53.03 -61.48 -35.34
N HIS A 5 52.95 -61.44 -36.67
CA HIS A 5 52.61 -60.20 -37.38
C HIS A 5 51.14 -59.80 -37.21
N THR A 6 50.22 -60.78 -37.16
CA THR A 6 48.78 -60.56 -36.96
C THR A 6 48.43 -60.12 -35.54
N GLN A 7 49.13 -60.61 -34.51
CA GLN A 7 48.95 -60.14 -33.13
C GLN A 7 49.37 -58.68 -32.93
N THR A 8 50.50 -58.25 -33.51
CA THR A 8 50.98 -56.87 -33.38
C THR A 8 50.04 -55.86 -34.05
N VAL A 9 49.46 -56.21 -35.21
CA VAL A 9 48.48 -55.36 -35.90
C VAL A 9 47.18 -55.24 -35.09
N ALA A 10 46.68 -56.35 -34.52
CA ALA A 10 45.47 -56.33 -33.70
C ALA A 10 45.63 -55.51 -32.41
N ILE A 11 46.80 -55.56 -31.75
CA ILE A 11 47.10 -54.78 -30.55
C ILE A 11 47.14 -53.28 -30.87
N ASN A 12 47.79 -52.89 -31.97
CA ASN A 12 47.87 -51.49 -32.39
C ASN A 12 46.51 -50.94 -32.82
N LEU A 13 45.68 -51.73 -33.50
CA LEU A 13 44.31 -51.34 -33.87
C LEU A 13 43.42 -51.14 -32.63
N LYS A 14 43.54 -52.01 -31.62
CA LYS A 14 42.83 -51.90 -30.34
C LYS A 14 43.30 -50.70 -29.50
N LYS A 15 44.58 -50.32 -29.60
CA LYS A 15 45.13 -49.13 -28.94
C LYS A 15 44.65 -47.84 -29.64
N MET A 16 44.62 -47.82 -30.98
CA MET A 16 44.16 -46.68 -31.78
C MET A 16 42.67 -46.38 -31.58
N THR A 17 41.83 -47.42 -31.56
CA THR A 17 40.38 -47.28 -31.28
C THR A 17 40.11 -46.75 -29.87
N LYS A 18 40.85 -47.20 -28.85
CA LYS A 18 40.76 -46.65 -27.49
C LYS A 18 41.13 -45.17 -27.43
N SER A 19 42.21 -44.75 -28.12
CA SER A 19 42.60 -43.34 -28.17
C SER A 19 41.55 -42.47 -28.85
N ILE A 20 40.95 -42.95 -29.94
CA ILE A 20 39.86 -42.22 -30.63
C ILE A 20 38.65 -42.04 -29.71
N ILE A 21 38.25 -43.08 -28.98
CA ILE A 21 37.13 -43.01 -28.05
C ILE A 21 37.39 -42.00 -26.93
N ILE A 22 38.61 -41.96 -26.38
CA ILE A 22 39.00 -40.99 -25.34
C ILE A 22 38.91 -39.56 -25.88
N VAL A 23 39.43 -39.31 -27.08
CA VAL A 23 39.35 -37.98 -27.71
C VAL A 23 37.90 -37.57 -27.95
N LEU A 24 37.06 -38.50 -28.43
CA LEU A 24 35.65 -38.23 -28.70
C LEU A 24 34.85 -37.91 -27.42
N LEU A 25 35.15 -38.61 -26.31
CA LEU A 25 34.58 -38.34 -24.99
C LEU A 25 34.97 -36.95 -24.47
N ILE A 26 36.22 -36.55 -24.64
CA ILE A 26 36.70 -35.21 -24.24
C ILE A 26 35.96 -34.13 -25.03
N PHE A 27 35.78 -34.30 -26.35
CA PHE A 27 35.02 -33.36 -27.17
C PHE A 27 33.53 -33.28 -26.79
N MET A 28 32.90 -34.38 -26.39
CA MET A 28 31.50 -34.34 -25.91
C MET A 28 31.36 -33.60 -24.57
N ILE A 29 32.34 -33.72 -23.67
CA ILE A 29 32.30 -33.02 -22.37
C ILE A 29 32.46 -31.51 -22.56
N PHE A 30 33.34 -31.08 -23.49
CA PHE A 30 33.52 -29.65 -23.79
C PHE A 30 32.44 -29.05 -24.70
N GLY A 31 31.76 -29.86 -25.51
CA GLY A 31 30.68 -29.41 -26.40
C GLY A 31 29.32 -29.22 -25.72
N CYS A 32 29.14 -29.68 -24.47
CA CYS A 32 27.86 -29.65 -23.77
C CYS A 32 27.64 -28.40 -22.90
N THR A 33 28.62 -27.51 -22.77
CA THR A 33 28.45 -26.23 -22.06
C THR A 33 28.05 -25.15 -23.04
N ASP A 34 26.75 -24.98 -23.27
CA ASP A 34 26.22 -23.76 -23.89
C ASP A 34 26.28 -22.63 -22.85
N ILE A 35 27.46 -22.03 -22.74
CA ILE A 35 27.79 -20.96 -21.77
C ILE A 35 26.75 -19.84 -21.86
N ASN A 36 26.26 -19.53 -23.05
CA ASN A 36 25.26 -18.50 -23.29
C ASN A 36 23.89 -18.83 -22.65
N HIS A 37 23.50 -20.11 -22.61
CA HIS A 37 22.24 -20.53 -21.99
C HIS A 37 22.34 -20.45 -20.45
N ALA A 38 23.48 -20.83 -19.88
CA ALA A 38 23.72 -20.74 -18.44
C ALA A 38 23.75 -19.26 -17.99
N GLU A 39 24.48 -18.40 -18.69
CA GLU A 39 24.56 -16.96 -18.39
C GLU A 39 23.20 -16.26 -18.51
N ASN A 40 22.43 -16.54 -19.56
CA ASN A 40 21.08 -15.98 -19.73
C ASN A 40 20.11 -16.45 -18.63
N THR A 41 20.22 -17.72 -18.21
CA THR A 41 19.41 -18.26 -17.11
C THR A 41 19.77 -17.60 -15.77
N ILE A 42 21.06 -17.36 -15.51
CA ILE A 42 21.54 -16.66 -14.31
C ILE A 42 21.05 -15.21 -14.31
N ALA A 43 21.20 -14.48 -15.42
CA ALA A 43 20.73 -13.10 -15.53
C ALA A 43 19.21 -13.00 -15.32
N LYS A 44 18.44 -13.95 -15.87
CA LYS A 44 16.99 -14.02 -15.64
C LYS A 44 16.66 -14.31 -14.18
N LEU A 45 17.41 -15.18 -13.52
CA LEU A 45 17.22 -15.49 -12.10
C LEU A 45 17.53 -14.29 -11.20
N GLU A 46 18.58 -13.53 -11.52
CA GLU A 46 18.94 -12.30 -10.80
C GLU A 46 17.87 -11.22 -10.97
N ASN A 47 17.38 -11.01 -12.19
CA ASN A 47 16.27 -10.09 -12.44
C ASN A 47 15.01 -10.47 -11.65
N LEU A 48 14.63 -11.76 -11.67
CA LEU A 48 13.47 -12.24 -10.91
C LEU A 48 13.66 -12.09 -9.39
N ARG A 49 14.87 -12.28 -8.87
CA ARG A 49 15.17 -12.03 -7.45
C ARG A 49 15.05 -10.56 -7.10
N ALA A 50 15.63 -9.68 -7.92
CA ALA A 50 15.54 -8.24 -7.71
C ALA A 50 14.08 -7.74 -7.75
N GLU A 51 13.27 -8.26 -8.68
CA GLU A 51 11.84 -7.98 -8.75
C GLU A 51 11.11 -8.48 -7.50
N ASN A 52 11.40 -9.72 -7.07
CA ASN A 52 10.79 -10.29 -5.87
C ASN A 52 11.15 -9.50 -4.60
N ASP A 53 12.40 -9.10 -4.44
CA ASP A 53 12.86 -8.30 -3.30
C ASP A 53 12.23 -6.91 -3.30
N SER A 54 12.07 -6.29 -4.47
CA SER A 54 11.35 -5.03 -4.63
C SER A 54 9.88 -5.17 -4.22
N LEU A 55 9.20 -6.22 -4.70
CA LEU A 55 7.81 -6.51 -4.33
C LEU A 55 7.66 -6.77 -2.83
N ARG A 56 8.57 -7.54 -2.23
CA ARG A 56 8.59 -7.79 -0.78
C ARG A 56 8.76 -6.52 0.02
N LYS A 57 9.62 -5.60 -0.44
CA LYS A 57 9.80 -4.29 0.19
C LYS A 57 8.51 -3.46 0.10
N ILE A 58 7.88 -3.42 -1.07
CA ILE A 58 6.60 -2.71 -1.26
C ILE A 58 5.52 -3.30 -0.35
N VAL A 59 5.41 -4.63 -0.26
CA VAL A 59 4.43 -5.30 0.61
C VAL A 59 4.72 -5.00 2.08
N ALA A 60 5.98 -5.09 2.53
CA ALA A 60 6.35 -4.75 3.90
C ALA A 60 6.04 -3.27 4.22
N ASP A 61 6.26 -2.37 3.27
CA ASP A 61 5.92 -0.96 3.39
C ASP A 61 4.40 -0.73 3.44
N ILE A 62 3.60 -1.54 2.75
CA ILE A 62 2.12 -1.49 2.81
C ILE A 62 1.60 -2.10 4.11
N GLU A 63 2.07 -3.28 4.53
CA GLU A 63 1.63 -3.96 5.75
C GLU A 63 1.88 -3.12 7.01
N THR A 64 2.94 -2.31 7.01
CA THR A 64 3.26 -1.39 8.11
C THR A 64 2.48 -0.07 8.04
N LYS A 65 1.81 0.23 6.93
CA LYS A 65 1.05 1.47 6.72
C LYS A 65 -0.44 1.14 6.67
N TYR A 66 -1.22 1.68 7.61
CA TYR A 66 -2.67 1.48 7.65
C TYR A 66 -3.36 1.93 6.34
N VAL A 67 -3.71 0.97 5.49
CA VAL A 67 -4.58 1.13 4.31
C VAL A 67 -6.00 0.82 4.76
N PHE A 68 -6.81 1.86 4.95
CA PHE A 68 -8.23 1.67 5.23
C PHE A 68 -9.00 1.67 3.91
N ASP A 69 -9.65 0.54 3.60
CA ASP A 69 -10.53 0.40 2.44
C ASP A 69 -11.83 1.21 2.57
N SER A 70 -12.20 1.60 3.79
CA SER A 70 -13.36 2.44 4.05
C SER A 70 -13.08 3.43 5.17
N ILE A 71 -13.27 4.72 4.87
CA ILE A 71 -13.32 5.80 5.86
C ILE A 71 -14.77 6.27 5.97
N SER A 72 -15.33 6.26 7.18
CA SER A 72 -16.68 6.78 7.45
C SER A 72 -16.65 7.86 8.52
N PHE A 73 -17.64 8.74 8.49
CA PHE A 73 -17.79 9.81 9.47
C PHE A 73 -19.05 9.58 10.28
N ARG A 74 -19.00 9.88 11.57
CA ARG A 74 -20.12 9.75 12.50
C ARG A 74 -20.20 10.97 13.40
N GLU A 75 -21.38 11.56 13.53
CA GLU A 75 -21.63 12.63 14.50
C GLU A 75 -22.07 12.02 15.85
N ILE A 76 -21.55 12.57 16.94
CA ILE A 76 -21.92 12.23 18.31
C ILE A 76 -22.31 13.53 19.01
N TYR A 77 -23.60 13.65 19.34
CA TYR A 77 -24.11 14.83 20.06
C TYR A 77 -23.82 14.74 21.55
N GLY A 78 -23.46 15.88 22.16
CA GLY A 78 -23.30 16.02 23.59
C GLY A 78 -24.59 15.64 24.35
N LYS A 79 -24.46 14.87 25.42
CA LYS A 79 -25.60 14.43 26.25
C LYS A 79 -26.36 15.58 26.89
N ASP A 80 -25.65 16.67 27.18
CA ASP A 80 -26.17 17.85 27.86
C ASP A 80 -26.62 18.95 26.87
N ASN A 81 -26.65 18.65 25.57
CA ASN A 81 -27.08 19.60 24.56
C ASN A 81 -28.53 20.02 24.80
N LYS A 82 -28.73 21.34 24.88
CA LYS A 82 -30.05 21.95 24.88
C LYS A 82 -30.36 22.44 23.47
N TYR A 83 -31.61 22.29 23.08
CA TYR A 83 -32.12 22.77 21.80
C TYR A 83 -32.85 24.08 22.03
N GLU A 84 -32.25 25.02 22.75
CA GLU A 84 -32.86 26.30 23.11
C GLU A 84 -32.09 27.44 22.44
N ARG A 85 -32.72 28.60 22.29
CA ARG A 85 -32.03 29.77 21.74
C ARG A 85 -30.94 30.26 22.71
N ASN A 86 -29.80 30.66 22.17
CA ASN A 86 -28.62 31.13 22.88
C ASN A 86 -27.95 30.09 23.79
N THR A 87 -28.19 28.79 23.56
CA THR A 87 -27.44 27.73 24.24
C THR A 87 -26.31 27.19 23.37
N GLU A 88 -25.23 26.74 24.02
CA GLU A 88 -24.12 26.05 23.35
C GLU A 88 -24.55 24.62 22.98
N PHE A 89 -24.23 24.22 21.76
CA PHE A 89 -24.46 22.89 21.23
C PHE A 89 -23.12 22.24 20.90
N ASN A 90 -22.85 21.11 21.53
CA ASN A 90 -21.57 20.40 21.46
C ASN A 90 -21.67 19.15 20.59
N VAL A 91 -20.73 18.96 19.67
CA VAL A 91 -20.70 17.79 18.78
C VAL A 91 -19.27 17.26 18.67
N GLU A 92 -19.16 15.95 18.57
CA GLU A 92 -17.93 15.26 18.20
C GLU A 92 -18.13 14.55 16.87
N LEU A 93 -17.40 14.97 15.85
CA LEU A 93 -17.32 14.27 14.57
C LEU A 93 -16.21 13.23 14.64
N LEU A 94 -16.58 11.96 14.54
CA LEU A 94 -15.67 10.82 14.57
C LEU A 94 -15.36 10.32 13.18
N VAL A 95 -14.08 10.19 12.85
CA VAL A 95 -13.58 9.48 11.67
C VAL A 95 -13.34 8.02 12.06
N VAL A 96 -14.09 7.11 11.47
CA VAL A 96 -13.96 5.65 11.65
C VAL A 96 -13.03 5.10 10.57
N GLY A 97 -12.08 4.25 10.96
CA GLY A 97 -10.96 3.85 10.11
C GLY A 97 -9.88 4.94 10.04
N TYR A 98 -9.48 5.46 11.20
CA TYR A 98 -8.49 6.54 11.30
C TYR A 98 -7.09 6.02 11.69
N ASN A 99 -6.07 6.73 11.24
CA ASN A 99 -4.66 6.51 11.57
C ASN A 99 -4.24 7.61 12.56
N PRO A 100 -3.86 7.29 13.81
CA PRO A 100 -3.47 8.30 14.80
C PRO A 100 -2.22 9.11 14.39
N ASN A 101 -1.41 8.59 13.48
CA ASN A 101 -0.16 9.20 13.02
C ASN A 101 -0.30 10.02 11.73
N LYS A 102 -1.52 10.17 11.20
CA LYS A 102 -1.80 10.99 10.02
C LYS A 102 -2.71 12.15 10.37
N SER A 103 -2.44 13.29 9.75
CA SER A 103 -3.27 14.49 9.89
C SER A 103 -4.50 14.34 9.01
N TYR A 104 -5.68 14.47 9.60
CA TYR A 104 -6.94 14.60 8.87
C TYR A 104 -7.32 16.07 8.89
N PHE A 105 -7.74 16.58 7.74
CA PHE A 105 -8.14 17.97 7.64
C PHE A 105 -9.65 18.08 7.74
N VAL A 106 -10.11 18.59 8.87
CA VAL A 106 -11.54 18.85 9.11
C VAL A 106 -11.70 20.33 9.41
N LYS A 107 -12.47 21.01 8.57
CA LYS A 107 -12.86 22.41 8.73
C LYS A 107 -14.33 22.48 9.10
N PHE A 108 -14.63 23.25 10.12
CA PHE A 108 -15.98 23.46 10.60
C PHE A 108 -16.36 24.92 10.41
N ASP A 109 -17.34 25.18 9.53
CA ASP A 109 -17.97 26.49 9.36
C ASP A 109 -19.39 26.43 9.96
N SER A 110 -19.73 27.33 10.89
CA SER A 110 -21.13 27.58 11.26
C SER A 110 -21.68 28.73 10.44
N LEU A 111 -22.93 28.66 10.00
CA LEU A 111 -23.63 29.82 9.42
C LEU A 111 -24.51 30.47 10.49
N VAL A 112 -24.18 31.70 10.88
CA VAL A 112 -25.06 32.56 11.68
C VAL A 112 -25.33 33.81 10.86
N ASP A 113 -26.62 34.12 10.66
CA ASP A 113 -27.08 35.25 9.85
C ASP A 113 -26.51 35.26 8.42
N GLY A 114 -26.34 34.08 7.82
CA GLY A 114 -25.79 33.90 6.47
C GLY A 114 -24.28 34.16 6.35
N LYS A 115 -23.59 34.49 7.45
CA LYS A 115 -22.14 34.64 7.49
C LYS A 115 -21.49 33.37 8.03
N LYS A 116 -20.43 32.93 7.34
CA LYS A 116 -19.57 31.87 7.83
C LYS A 116 -18.81 32.38 9.04
N ILE A 117 -19.07 31.78 10.19
CA ILE A 117 -18.25 31.97 11.39
C ILE A 117 -17.53 30.67 11.68
N ASN A 118 -16.22 30.84 11.83
CA ASN A 118 -15.18 29.88 12.16
C ASN A 118 -14.55 29.12 10.97
N PRO A 119 -13.33 29.49 10.54
CA PRO A 119 -12.49 28.73 9.62
C PRO A 119 -11.44 27.85 10.32
N ASP A 120 -11.54 27.64 11.63
CA ASP A 120 -10.52 26.92 12.41
C ASP A 120 -10.45 25.44 11.99
N THR A 121 -9.23 24.97 11.76
CA THR A 121 -8.97 23.53 11.57
C THR A 121 -9.19 22.85 12.92
N LEU A 122 -10.13 21.91 12.96
CA LEU A 122 -10.46 21.20 14.20
C LEU A 122 -9.27 20.34 14.63
N LYS A 123 -8.93 20.40 15.92
CA LYS A 123 -7.88 19.54 16.47
C LYS A 123 -8.40 18.12 16.61
N GLN A 124 -7.65 17.19 16.04
CA GLN A 124 -7.91 15.76 16.16
C GLN A 124 -7.52 15.24 17.54
N SER A 125 -8.35 14.37 18.10
CA SER A 125 -7.99 13.50 19.22
C SER A 125 -8.60 12.12 18.99
N ASN A 126 -7.76 11.10 18.79
CA ASN A 126 -8.20 9.72 18.52
C ASN A 126 -9.27 9.61 17.41
N GLY A 127 -9.08 10.35 16.31
CA GLY A 127 -10.01 10.37 15.18
C GLY A 127 -11.29 11.19 15.43
N GLY A 128 -11.48 11.71 16.64
CA GLY A 128 -12.57 12.62 16.99
C GLY A 128 -12.17 14.10 16.79
N PHE A 129 -13.12 14.87 16.28
CA PHE A 129 -13.03 16.31 16.06
C PHE A 129 -14.18 16.96 16.82
N LYS A 130 -13.86 17.64 17.92
CA LYS A 130 -14.85 18.30 18.76
C LYS A 130 -15.05 19.74 18.31
N TYR A 131 -16.31 20.14 18.16
CA TYR A 131 -16.69 21.51 17.88
C TYR A 131 -17.92 21.91 18.70
N LYS A 132 -18.11 23.23 18.79
CA LYS A 132 -19.22 23.83 19.50
C LYS A 132 -19.77 25.00 18.69
N THR A 133 -21.09 25.18 18.74
CA THR A 133 -21.78 26.33 18.13
C THR A 133 -22.85 26.85 19.08
N THR A 134 -23.18 28.12 18.97
CA THR A 134 -24.29 28.72 19.72
C THR A 134 -25.52 28.71 18.85
N LEU A 135 -26.64 28.19 19.36
CA LEU A 135 -27.90 28.15 18.62
C LEU A 135 -28.57 29.53 18.66
N THR A 136 -28.33 30.38 17.66
CA THR A 136 -28.88 31.74 17.61
C THR A 136 -30.19 31.83 16.85
N GLU A 137 -30.42 30.91 15.91
CA GLU A 137 -31.57 30.92 15.00
C GLU A 137 -32.56 29.78 15.27
N LYS A 138 -33.73 29.85 14.63
CA LYS A 138 -34.69 28.73 14.61
C LYS A 138 -34.09 27.49 13.93
N GLU A 139 -33.35 27.71 12.85
CA GLU A 139 -32.61 26.70 12.12
C GLU A 139 -31.15 27.13 12.03
N ASN A 140 -30.26 26.36 12.65
CA ASN A 140 -28.83 26.63 12.69
C ASN A 140 -28.15 25.65 11.74
N ILE A 141 -27.51 26.18 10.70
CA ILE A 141 -26.87 25.36 9.67
C ILE A 141 -25.38 25.23 9.98
N ILE A 142 -24.92 24.00 10.07
CA ILE A 142 -23.53 23.62 10.24
C ILE A 142 -23.03 23.04 8.93
N ARG A 143 -21.84 23.47 8.51
CA ARG A 143 -21.12 22.92 7.36
C ARG A 143 -19.76 22.43 7.81
N ILE A 144 -19.47 21.16 7.53
CA ILE A 144 -18.16 20.58 7.82
C ILE A 144 -17.53 20.13 6.52
N ASP A 145 -16.44 20.77 6.12
CA ASP A 145 -15.64 20.35 5.00
C ASP A 145 -14.56 19.39 5.49
N MET A 146 -14.57 18.18 4.93
CA MET A 146 -13.68 17.08 5.30
C MET A 146 -12.75 16.79 4.13
N ASN A 147 -11.46 16.71 4.41
CA ASN A 147 -10.44 16.24 3.48
C ASN A 147 -9.54 15.22 4.18
N VAL A 148 -9.61 13.99 3.71
CA VAL A 148 -8.75 12.90 4.12
C VAL A 148 -7.81 12.58 2.97
N GLU A 149 -6.54 12.92 3.16
CA GLU A 149 -5.47 12.59 2.25
C GLU A 149 -4.74 11.35 2.74
N ASN A 150 -4.64 10.34 1.86
CA ASN A 150 -3.85 9.15 2.08
C ASN A 150 -3.06 8.86 0.81
N GLU A 151 -1.80 8.47 0.99
CA GLU A 151 -0.88 8.10 -0.10
C GLU A 151 -1.11 6.65 -0.56
N TYR A 152 -1.51 5.77 0.37
CA TYR A 152 -1.61 4.33 0.14
C TYR A 152 -3.04 3.78 0.31
N GLY A 153 -4.01 4.63 0.66
CA GLY A 153 -5.40 4.25 0.87
C GLY A 153 -6.38 5.20 0.19
N GLN A 154 -7.68 5.03 0.46
CA GLN A 154 -8.69 5.88 -0.15
C GLN A 154 -8.56 7.34 0.33
N LYS A 155 -8.57 8.26 -0.63
CA LYS A 155 -8.77 9.68 -0.38
C LYS A 155 -10.26 9.95 -0.26
N LYS A 156 -10.66 10.79 0.69
CA LYS A 156 -12.08 11.15 0.86
C LYS A 156 -12.22 12.64 1.09
N MET A 157 -12.95 13.28 0.19
CA MET A 157 -13.32 14.68 0.30
C MET A 157 -14.83 14.79 0.31
N GLY A 158 -15.37 15.69 1.11
CA GLY A 158 -16.81 15.92 1.14
C GLY A 158 -17.21 17.02 2.08
N THR A 159 -18.45 17.44 1.96
CA THR A 159 -19.08 18.39 2.86
C THR A 159 -20.22 17.68 3.58
N LEU A 160 -20.21 17.74 4.90
CA LEU A 160 -21.36 17.39 5.73
C LEU A 160 -22.16 18.68 5.98
N LEU A 161 -23.47 18.58 5.79
CA LEU A 161 -24.40 19.68 6.05
C LEU A 161 -25.42 19.20 7.07
N GLU A 162 -25.48 19.89 8.21
CA GLU A 162 -26.36 19.56 9.31
C GLU A 162 -27.23 20.77 9.67
N THR A 163 -28.51 20.52 9.97
CA THR A 163 -29.44 21.55 10.42
C THR A 163 -29.93 21.22 11.83
N ILE A 164 -29.59 22.06 12.80
CA ILE A 164 -30.05 21.96 14.19
C ILE A 164 -31.19 22.94 14.41
N ARG A 165 -32.33 22.41 14.87
CA ARG A 165 -33.52 23.21 15.17
C ARG A 165 -33.63 23.51 16.66
N THR A 166 -33.85 24.77 17.00
CA THR A 166 -34.23 25.14 18.37
C THR A 166 -35.70 24.78 18.61
N LYS A 167 -35.99 24.32 19.82
CA LYS A 167 -37.34 24.12 20.34
C LYS A 167 -37.89 25.49 20.73
N ASN A 168 -39.14 25.73 20.32
CA ASN A 168 -39.90 26.92 20.69
C ASN A 168 -40.10 26.98 22.21
#